data_AF-A0A7K1EZK1-F1
#
_entry.id   AF-A0A7K1EZK1-F1
#
_cell.length_a   1.000
_cell.length_b   1.000
_cell.length_c   1.000
_cell.angle_alpha   90.00
_cell.angle_beta   90.00
_cell.angle_gamma   90.00
#
_symmetry.space_group_name_H-M   'P 1'
#
loop_
_entity.id
_entity.type
_entity.pdbx_description
1 polymer ?
#
loop_
_entity_poly.entity_id
_entity_poly.type
_entity_poly.pdbx_seq_one_letter_code
_entity_poly.pdbx_strand_id
1 'polypeptide(L)'
;MSDHGMFGAEGTGDTSGYGGLVRTPAATGSSERPYGSYFDDVADDLERAYPAFSDAIERVVVDRGELTLHVKREKLIEVSKILR
;
A
#
# COMPACT_ATOMS: atom_id res chain seq x y z
N MET A 1 48.90 -14.03 -8.52
CA MET A 1 48.16 -12.77 -8.28
C MET A 1 46.78 -13.02 -8.83
N SER A 2 45.84 -13.30 -7.93
CA SER A 2 44.45 -13.64 -8.23
C SER A 2 43.66 -12.34 -8.37
N ASP A 3 42.91 -12.18 -9.44
CA ASP A 3 42.02 -11.03 -9.61
C ASP A 3 40.58 -11.49 -9.33
N HIS A 4 39.98 -10.88 -8.32
CA HIS A 4 38.68 -11.28 -7.80
C HIS A 4 37.63 -10.19 -8.05
N GLY A 5 36.62 -10.47 -8.87
CA GLY A 5 35.31 -9.82 -8.73
C GLY A 5 34.65 -10.24 -7.41
N MET A 6 33.46 -9.72 -7.10
CA MET A 6 32.81 -10.03 -5.80
C MET A 6 32.41 -11.54 -5.66
N PHE A 7 32.67 -12.34 -6.71
CA PHE A 7 32.74 -13.82 -6.81
C PHE A 7 34.03 -14.37 -7.49
N GLY A 8 35.06 -13.56 -7.74
CA GLY A 8 36.19 -13.98 -8.60
C GLY A 8 36.07 -13.57 -10.07
N ALA A 9 35.22 -12.59 -10.43
CA ALA A 9 35.03 -12.18 -11.82
C ALA A 9 36.00 -11.06 -12.28
N GLU A 10 36.90 -11.41 -13.19
CA GLU A 10 37.67 -10.48 -14.04
C GLU A 10 36.77 -9.96 -15.18
N GLY A 11 36.18 -8.75 -15.06
CA GLY A 11 35.44 -8.13 -16.16
C GLY A 11 34.40 -7.07 -15.79
N THR A 12 33.79 -6.45 -16.81
CA THR A 12 32.74 -5.43 -16.66
C THR A 12 31.50 -6.07 -16.01
N GLY A 13 31.24 -5.69 -14.76
CA GLY A 13 30.19 -6.24 -13.91
C GLY A 13 28.82 -6.21 -14.58
N ASP A 14 28.35 -7.39 -14.96
CA ASP A 14 27.06 -7.57 -15.58
C ASP A 14 25.96 -7.58 -14.50
N THR A 15 25.37 -6.42 -14.23
CA THR A 15 24.13 -6.31 -13.46
C THR A 15 22.88 -6.41 -14.36
N SER A 16 22.97 -7.02 -15.54
CA SER A 16 21.83 -7.19 -16.46
C SER A 16 20.66 -8.00 -15.88
N GLY A 17 20.91 -8.82 -14.85
CA GLY A 17 19.89 -9.70 -14.26
C GLY A 17 18.81 -9.02 -13.40
N TYR A 18 18.99 -7.75 -13.01
CA TYR A 18 18.01 -7.02 -12.18
C TYR A 18 17.11 -6.06 -12.97
N GLY A 19 17.31 -5.90 -14.29
CA GLY A 19 16.52 -5.00 -15.13
C GLY A 19 15.06 -5.42 -15.35
N GLY A 20 14.69 -6.65 -14.97
CA GLY A 20 13.37 -7.24 -15.21
C GLY A 20 12.48 -7.40 -13.97
N LEU A 21 12.92 -6.96 -12.79
CA LEU A 21 12.14 -7.05 -11.55
C LEU A 21 11.04 -5.97 -11.52
N VAL A 22 10.06 -6.15 -12.41
CA VAL A 22 8.82 -5.39 -12.39
C VAL A 22 7.98 -5.98 -11.27
N ARG A 23 7.93 -5.29 -10.12
CA ARG A 23 6.90 -5.57 -9.11
C ARG A 23 5.55 -5.25 -9.74
N THR A 24 4.80 -6.28 -10.13
CA THR A 24 3.37 -6.11 -10.39
C THR A 24 2.71 -5.84 -9.05
N PRO A 25 2.16 -4.63 -8.79
CA PRO A 25 1.37 -4.43 -7.60
C PRO A 25 0.17 -5.36 -7.69
N ALA A 26 -0.02 -6.20 -6.68
CA ALA A 26 -1.25 -6.96 -6.55
C ALA A 26 -2.39 -5.94 -6.40
N ALA A 27 -3.19 -5.77 -7.45
CA ALA A 27 -4.42 -4.99 -7.37
C ALA A 27 -5.47 -5.83 -6.64
N THR A 28 -5.37 -5.90 -5.31
CA THR A 28 -6.51 -6.32 -4.51
C THR A 28 -7.60 -5.26 -4.70
N GLY A 29 -8.77 -5.66 -5.20
CA GLY A 29 -9.94 -4.77 -5.25
C GLY A 29 -10.30 -4.23 -3.86
N SER A 30 -11.24 -3.29 -3.80
CA SER A 30 -11.78 -2.90 -2.50
C SER A 30 -12.50 -4.10 -1.88
N SER A 31 -12.31 -4.32 -0.58
CA SER A 31 -13.19 -5.19 0.18
C SER A 31 -14.62 -4.66 0.07
N GLU A 32 -15.57 -5.58 -0.05
CA GLU A 32 -17.00 -5.25 -0.05
C GLU A 32 -17.48 -5.12 1.41
N ARG A 33 -18.45 -4.23 1.62
CA ARG A 33 -19.15 -4.14 2.91
C ARG A 33 -20.19 -5.27 3.02
N PRO A 34 -20.50 -5.77 4.24
CA PRO A 34 -19.88 -5.40 5.52
C PRO A 34 -18.45 -5.96 5.64
N TYR A 35 -17.56 -5.14 6.20
CA TYR A 35 -16.17 -5.50 6.47
C TYR A 35 -16.02 -6.50 7.61
N GLY A 36 -16.99 -6.51 8.53
CA GLY A 36 -17.02 -7.33 9.73
C GLY A 36 -16.28 -6.71 10.92
N SER A 37 -16.61 -7.22 12.11
CA SER A 37 -16.05 -6.74 13.38
C SER A 37 -16.28 -5.22 13.58
N TYR A 38 -15.37 -4.55 14.27
CA TYR A 38 -15.40 -3.10 14.52
C TYR A 38 -15.01 -2.26 13.28
N PHE A 39 -14.64 -2.90 12.16
CA PHE A 39 -14.21 -2.18 10.96
C PHE A 39 -15.34 -1.42 10.29
N ASP A 40 -16.56 -1.96 10.34
CA ASP A 40 -17.75 -1.28 9.84
C ASP A 40 -18.02 0.00 10.64
N ASP A 41 -17.97 -0.08 11.98
CA ASP A 41 -18.16 1.08 12.85
C ASP A 41 -17.11 2.17 12.59
N VAL A 42 -15.84 1.80 12.45
CA VAL A 42 -14.75 2.74 12.13
C VAL A 42 -14.95 3.39 10.76
N ALA A 43 -15.36 2.61 9.75
CA ALA A 43 -15.62 3.12 8.42
C ALA A 43 -16.83 4.08 8.42
N ASP A 44 -17.91 3.73 9.13
CA ASP A 44 -19.12 4.54 9.25
C ASP A 44 -18.88 5.85 10.01
N ASP A 45 -18.12 5.79 11.10
CA ASP A 45 -17.79 6.99 11.89
C ASP A 45 -16.87 7.92 11.11
N LEU A 46 -15.91 7.38 10.35
CA LEU A 46 -15.05 8.17 9.47
C LEU A 46 -15.87 8.81 8.33
N GLU A 47 -16.79 8.08 7.72
CA GLU A 47 -17.68 8.61 6.67
C GLU A 47 -18.61 9.70 7.21
N ARG A 48 -19.11 9.55 8.44
CA ARG A 48 -19.94 10.56 9.12
C ARG A 48 -19.15 11.81 9.49
N ALA A 49 -17.93 11.65 10.00
CA ALA A 49 -17.06 12.76 10.40
C ALA A 49 -16.45 13.49 9.21
N TYR A 50 -16.36 12.83 8.05
CA TYR A 50 -15.69 13.35 6.88
C TYR A 50 -16.56 13.31 5.61
N PRO A 51 -17.27 14.41 5.28
CA PRO A 51 -18.16 14.47 4.12
C PRO A 51 -17.49 14.20 2.76
N ALA A 52 -16.16 14.35 2.67
CA ALA A 52 -15.37 14.07 1.46
C ALA A 52 -14.74 12.66 1.46
N PHE A 53 -15.24 11.74 2.29
CA PHE A 53 -14.74 10.36 2.42
C PHE A 53 -14.62 9.64 1.08
N SER A 54 -15.67 9.68 0.25
CA SER A 54 -15.70 9.04 -1.06
C SER A 54 -14.73 9.65 -2.07
N ASP A 55 -14.33 10.91 -1.89
CA ASP A 55 -13.28 11.52 -2.72
C ASP A 55 -11.88 11.18 -2.19
N ALA A 56 -11.70 11.05 -0.88
CA ALA A 56 -10.38 10.84 -0.29
C ALA A 56 -9.92 9.39 -0.26
N ILE A 57 -10.84 8.43 -0.08
CA ILE A 57 -10.52 7.01 0.03
C ILE A 57 -10.65 6.36 -1.35
N GLU A 58 -9.52 5.90 -1.89
CA GLU A 58 -9.45 5.23 -3.18
C GLU A 58 -9.85 3.76 -3.08
N ARG A 59 -9.57 3.14 -1.93
CA ARG A 59 -9.79 1.71 -1.70
C ARG A 59 -9.75 1.38 -0.21
N VAL A 60 -10.60 0.45 0.20
CA VAL A 60 -10.57 -0.16 1.53
C VAL A 60 -10.17 -1.62 1.39
N VAL A 61 -9.21 -2.10 2.18
CA VAL A 61 -8.84 -3.52 2.21
C VAL A 61 -8.92 -4.03 3.64
N VAL A 62 -9.61 -5.14 3.82
CA VAL A 62 -9.56 -5.93 5.05
C VAL A 62 -8.90 -7.27 4.73
N ASP A 63 -7.77 -7.54 5.38
CA ASP A 63 -7.02 -8.79 5.22
C ASP A 63 -6.48 -9.24 6.58
N ARG A 64 -6.66 -10.52 6.92
CA ARG A 64 -6.18 -11.14 8.17
C ARG A 64 -6.45 -10.34 9.47
N GLY A 65 -7.57 -9.61 9.54
CA GLY A 65 -7.92 -8.82 10.73
C GLY A 65 -7.27 -7.44 10.79
N GLU A 66 -6.78 -6.92 9.67
CA GLU A 66 -6.26 -5.57 9.53
C GLU A 66 -7.10 -4.78 8.53
N LEU A 67 -7.47 -3.54 8.91
CA LEU A 67 -8.15 -2.58 8.03
C LEU A 67 -7.11 -1.61 7.44
N THR A 68 -7.05 -1.56 6.11
CA THR A 68 -6.20 -0.65 5.35
C THR A 68 -7.05 0.32 4.53
N LEU A 69 -6.87 1.62 4.77
CA LEU A 69 -7.47 2.70 3.99
C LEU A 69 -6.44 3.28 3.02
N HIS A 70 -6.69 3.16 1.72
CA HIS A 70 -5.88 3.80 0.70
C HIS A 70 -6.38 5.23 0.48
N VAL A 71 -5.62 6.19 0.98
CA VAL A 71 -5.99 7.62 0.96
C VAL A 71 -5.23 8.35 -0.15
N LYS A 72 -5.93 9.21 -0.90
CA LYS A 72 -5.29 10.16 -1.82
C LYS A 72 -4.26 11.00 -1.07
N ARG A 73 -3.06 11.15 -1.63
CA ARG A 73 -1.95 11.86 -0.98
C ARG A 73 -2.33 13.28 -0.53
N GLU A 74 -3.19 13.97 -1.30
CA GLU A 74 -3.64 15.33 -1.03
C GLU A 74 -4.58 15.42 0.19
N LYS A 75 -5.20 14.30 0.57
CA LYS A 75 -6.19 14.20 1.64
C LYS A 75 -5.66 13.51 2.90
N LEU A 76 -4.45 12.94 2.84
CA LEU A 76 -3.86 12.16 3.93
C LEU A 76 -3.83 12.89 5.27
N ILE A 77 -3.43 14.16 5.27
CA ILE A 77 -3.33 14.95 6.51
C ILE A 77 -4.71 15.25 7.11
N GLU A 78 -5.71 15.47 6.27
CA GLU A 78 -7.07 15.73 6.70
C GLU A 78 -7.68 14.48 7.34
N VAL A 79 -7.59 13.34 6.64
CA VAL A 79 -8.05 12.04 7.15
C VAL A 79 -7.34 11.66 8.46
N SER A 80 -6.02 11.86 8.55
CA SER A 80 -5.26 11.56 9.77
C SER A 80 -5.65 12.41 10.97
N LYS A 81 -6.10 13.66 10.76
CA LYS A 81 -6.57 14.53 11.85
C LYS A 81 -7.93 14.09 12.40
N ILE A 82 -8.77 13.49 11.56
CA ILE A 82 -10.09 12.99 11.94
C ILE A 82 -9.96 11.69 12.73
N LEU A 83 -8.97 10.86 12.41
CA LEU A 83 -8.69 9.59 13.10
C LEU A 83 -7.96 9.73 14.45
N ARG A 84 -7.58 10.94 14.86
CA ARG A 84 -6.81 11.21 16.09
C ARG A 84 -7.73 11.46 17.29
#